data_AF-A0A7C1JNH9-F1
#
_entry.id   AF-A0A7C1JNH9-F1
#
_cell.length_a   1.000
_cell.length_b   1.000
_cell.length_c   1.000
_cell.angle_alpha   90.00
_cell.angle_beta   90.00
_cell.angle_gamma   90.00
#
_symmetry.space_group_name_H-M   'P 1'
#
loop_
_entity.id
_entity.type
_entity.pdbx_description
1 polymer ?
#
loop_
_entity_poly.entity_id
_entity_poly.type
_entity_poly.pdbx_seq_one_letter_code
_entity_poly.pdbx_strand_id
1 'polypeptide(L)' 'TILKIVGIAYLADFGAQICRDAGEGALATKVEFAAKVLILLLALPIIVGLLDLLLKLVG' A
#
# COMPACT_ATOMS: atom_id res chain seq x y z
N THR A 1 -4.48 -7.88 8.18
CA THR A 1 -4.34 -6.83 7.15
C THR A 1 -2.97 -6.18 7.16
N ILE A 2 -2.41 -5.84 8.33
CA ILE A 2 -1.07 -5.25 8.45
C ILE A 2 0.00 -6.09 7.74
N LEU A 3 0.06 -7.41 7.98
CA LEU A 3 1.02 -8.29 7.30
C LEU A 3 0.91 -8.24 5.76
N LYS A 4 -0.30 -8.08 5.21
CA LYS A 4 -0.49 -7.94 3.76
C LYS A 4 0.09 -6.62 3.24
N ILE A 5 -0.14 -5.52 3.96
CA ILE A 5 0.41 -4.19 3.62
C ILE A 5 1.95 -4.22 3.66
N VAL A 6 2.53 -4.78 4.74
CA VAL A 6 3.99 -4.90 4.88
C VAL A 6 4.59 -5.77 3.77
N GLY A 7 3.94 -6.89 3.44
CA GLY A 7 4.37 -7.74 2.33
C GLY A 7 4.35 -7.04 0.99
N ILE A 8 3.28 -6.28 0.67
CA ILE A 8 3.18 -5.51 -0.56
C ILE A 8 4.27 -4.43 -0.62
N ALA A 9 4.48 -3.70 0.48
CA ALA A 9 5.49 -2.65 0.56
C ALA A 9 6.90 -3.21 0.32
N TYR A 10 7.25 -4.32 0.98
CA TYR A 10 8.58 -4.92 0.85
C TYR A 10 8.82 -5.49 -0.54
N LEU A 11 7.85 -6.22 -1.10
CA LEU A 11 7.97 -6.79 -2.46
C LEU A 11 8.06 -5.70 -3.53
N ALA A 12 7.27 -4.62 -3.39
CA ALA A 12 7.30 -3.51 -4.34
C ALA A 12 8.61 -2.73 -4.27
N ASP A 13 9.14 -2.48 -3.06
CA ASP A 13 10.40 -1.77 -2.89
C ASP A 13 11.57 -2.57 -3.45
N PHE A 14 11.60 -3.88 -3.16
CA PHE A 14 12.59 -4.79 -3.73
C PHE A 14 12.51 -4.86 -5.26
N GLY A 15 11.29 -4.99 -5.82
CA GLY A 15 11.07 -5.00 -7.27
C GLY A 15 11.49 -3.69 -7.93
N ALA A 16 11.21 -2.54 -7.30
CA ALA A 16 11.61 -1.23 -7.81
C ALA A 16 13.13 -1.03 -7.76
N GLN A 17 13.82 -1.55 -6.72
CA GLN A 17 15.28 -1.56 -6.66
C GLN A 17 15.88 -2.36 -7.82
N ILE A 18 15.34 -3.56 -8.12
CA ILE A 18 15.78 -4.34 -9.29
C ILE A 18 15.59 -3.57 -10.60
N CYS A 19 14.45 -2.89 -10.78
CA CYS A 19 14.23 -2.06 -11.96
C CYS A 19 15.26 -0.92 -12.06
N ARG A 20 15.63 -0.28 -10.93
CA ARG A 20 16.68 0.75 -10.90
C ARG A 20 18.05 0.16 -11.25
N ASP A 21 18.38 -1.01 -10.72
CA ASP A 21 19.65 -1.69 -10.99
C ASP A 21 19.78 -2.10 -12.48
N ALA A 22 18.65 -2.38 -13.13
CA ALA A 22 18.58 -2.63 -14.58
C ALA A 22 18.66 -1.35 -15.44
N GLY A 23 18.76 -0.16 -14.83
CA GLY A 23 18.74 1.14 -15.53
C GLY A 23 17.33 1.68 -15.83
N GLU A 24 16.29 0.96 -15.45
CA GLU A 24 14.88 1.26 -15.74
C GLU A 24 14.21 2.07 -14.61
N GLY A 25 14.74 3.26 -14.33
CA GLY A 25 14.25 4.12 -13.26
C GLY A 25 12.79 4.57 -13.43
N ALA A 26 12.35 4.78 -14.69
CA ALA A 26 10.97 5.15 -14.97
C ALA A 26 9.99 4.03 -14.57
N LEU A 27 10.32 2.77 -14.86
CA LEU A 27 9.51 1.61 -14.46
C LEU A 27 9.51 1.42 -12.95
N ALA A 28 10.67 1.58 -12.29
CA ALA A 28 10.77 1.52 -10.83
C ALA A 28 9.78 2.49 -10.15
N THR A 29 9.72 3.74 -10.61
CA THR A 29 8.76 4.73 -10.08
C THR A 29 7.31 4.32 -10.29
N LYS A 30 6.98 3.66 -11.41
CA LYS A 30 5.60 3.16 -11.65
C LYS A 30 5.24 2.00 -10.74
N VAL A 31 6.18 1.10 -10.46
CA VAL A 31 6.01 -0.01 -9.50
C VAL A 31 5.73 0.53 -8.10
N GLU A 32 6.54 1.48 -7.62
CA GLU A 32 6.34 2.11 -6.31
C GLU A 32 4.99 2.83 -6.21
N PHE A 33 4.60 3.54 -7.27
CA PHE A 33 3.32 4.24 -7.30
C PHE A 33 2.14 3.26 -7.23
N ALA A 34 2.17 2.18 -8.02
CA ALA A 34 1.14 1.15 -8.00
C ALA A 34 1.00 0.53 -6.60
N ALA A 35 2.12 0.25 -5.93
CA ALA A 35 2.13 -0.28 -4.57
C ALA A 35 1.51 0.71 -3.55
N LYS A 36 1.84 2.00 -3.65
CA LYS A 36 1.22 3.04 -2.80
C LYS A 36 -0.29 3.09 -2.97
N VAL A 37 -0.78 3.05 -4.21
CA VAL A 37 -2.22 3.03 -4.50
C VAL A 37 -2.88 1.78 -3.90
N LEU A 38 -2.28 0.61 -4.07
CA LEU A 38 -2.76 -0.64 -3.48
C LEU A 38 -2.85 -0.58 -1.94
N ILE A 39 -1.82 -0.05 -1.28
CA ILE A 39 -1.80 0.09 0.18
C ILE A 39 -2.90 1.06 0.63
N LEU A 40 -3.11 2.17 -0.07
CA LEU A 40 -4.19 3.12 0.23
C LEU A 40 -5.58 2.46 0.11
N LEU A 41 -5.81 1.67 -0.93
CA LEU A 41 -7.07 0.92 -1.10
C LEU A 41 -7.31 -0.07 0.05
N LEU A 42 -6.25 -0.72 0.55
CA LEU A 42 -6.34 -1.60 1.72
C LEU A 42 -6.56 -0.84 3.04
N ALA A 43 -6.17 0.44 3.11
CA ALA A 43 -6.37 1.29 4.28
C ALA A 43 -7.81 1.85 4.36
N LEU A 44 -8.47 2.10 3.22
CA LEU A 44 -9.86 2.58 3.16
C LEU A 44 -10.84 1.79 4.05
N PRO A 45 -10.96 0.45 3.94
CA PRO A 45 -11.91 -0.32 4.75
C PRO A 45 -11.58 -0.29 6.24
N ILE A 46 -10.31 -0.08 6.62
CA ILE A 46 -9.91 0.05 8.02
C ILE A 46 -10.49 1.34 8.59
N ILE A 47 -10.41 2.44 7.83
CA ILE A 47 -10.94 3.75 8.22
C ILE A 47 -12.46 3.70 8.31
N VAL A 48 -13.13 3.08 7.34
CA VAL A 48 -14.60 2.92 7.35
C VAL A 48 -15.04 2.10 8.56
N GLY A 49 -14.39 0.97 8.83
CA GLY A 49 -14.72 0.14 9.99
C GLY A 49 -14.46 0.84 11.33
N LEU A 50 -13.44 1.69 11.39
CA LEU A 50 -13.19 2.54 12.55
C LEU A 50 -14.30 3.58 12.74
N LEU A 51 -14.72 4.24 11.66
CA LEU A 51 -15.81 5.21 11.71
C LEU A 51 -17.11 4.56 12.16
N ASP A 52 -17.45 3.38 11.63
CA ASP A 52 -18.65 2.63 12.04
C ASP A 52 -18.62 2.28 13.54
N LEU A 53 -17.44 1.91 14.06
CA LEU A 53 -17.26 1.65 15.49
C LEU A 53 -17.51 2.90 16.32
N LEU A 54 -16.98 4.06 15.89
CA LEU A 54 -17.20 5.33 16.58
C LEU A 54 -18.68 5.73 16.57
N LEU A 55 -19.36 5.59 15.44
CA LEU A 55 -20.79 5.91 15.31
C LEU A 55 -21.65 5.03 16.23
N LYS A 56 -21.31 3.74 16.38
CA LYS A 56 -21.98 2.81 17.31
C LYS A 56 -21.77 3.13 18.79
N LEU A 57 -20.77 3.92 19.14
CA LEU A 57 -20.52 4.34 20.52
C LEU A 57 -21.22 5.65 20.87
N VAL A 58 -21.50 6.49 19.86
CA VAL A 58 -22.18 7.78 20.03
C VAL A 58 -23.70 7.65 19.98
N GLY A 59 -24.22 6.72 19.17
CA GLY A 59 -25.65 6.36 19.14
C GLY A 59 -25.98 5.25 20.13
#